data_AF-A0A3M0ZEL5-F1
#
_entry.id   AF-A0A3M0ZEL5-F1
#
_cell.length_a   1.000
_cell.length_b   1.000
_cell.length_c   1.000
_cell.angle_alpha   90.00
_cell.angle_beta   90.00
_cell.angle_gamma   90.00
#
_symmetry.space_group_name_H-M   'P 1'
#
loop_
_entity.id
_entity.type
_entity.pdbx_description
1 polymer ?
#
loop_
_entity_poly.entity_id
_entity_poly.type
_entity_poly.pdbx_seq_one_letter_code
_entity_poly.pdbx_strand_id
1 'polypeptide(L)'
;MGSGRPAWEELLGGVEWVSVAGRDPELIARQWAEAPPVAGGVRAAIDRGADPAAELAKLLERAGFGEALREAAAWGWPVTVAVNDAHRLTDTRAALGALFAVAEKVGSSGPFRLLVAAGSHRAGASERRAHEQSILAGYRARFCEIRWHECEDASWLAEVGPAAVHRWLAEPGLRIGVGSLEPHYF
;
A
#
# COMPACT_ATOMS: atom_id res chain seq x y z
N MET A 1 31.30 -25.96 15.61
CA MET A 1 30.01 -25.53 16.16
C MET A 1 29.57 -24.29 15.41
N GLY A 2 28.83 -24.48 14.32
CA GLY A 2 28.24 -23.39 13.54
C GLY A 2 26.74 -23.64 13.50
N SER A 3 25.97 -22.83 14.21
CA SER A 3 24.51 -22.82 14.10
C SER A 3 24.13 -22.15 12.79
N GLY A 4 24.08 -22.94 11.72
CA GLY A 4 23.52 -22.51 10.44
C GLY A 4 22.04 -22.21 10.64
N ARG A 5 21.63 -20.97 10.35
CA ARG A 5 20.21 -20.62 10.24
C ARG A 5 19.60 -21.44 9.09
N PRO A 6 18.34 -21.89 9.20
CA PRO A 6 17.73 -22.70 8.17
C PRO A 6 17.45 -21.86 6.90
N ALA A 7 17.76 -22.44 5.74
CA ALA A 7 17.74 -21.83 4.40
C ALA A 7 16.39 -21.24 3.94
N TRP A 8 15.32 -21.38 4.72
CA TRP A 8 14.02 -20.76 4.41
C TRP A 8 13.90 -19.32 4.93
N GLU A 9 14.74 -18.90 5.90
CA GLU A 9 14.82 -17.49 6.34
C GLU A 9 15.41 -16.58 5.24
N GLU A 10 16.17 -17.12 4.29
CA GLU A 10 16.77 -16.37 3.17
C GLU A 10 15.82 -16.21 1.96
N LEU A 11 14.71 -16.95 1.89
CA LEU A 11 13.88 -17.03 0.67
C LEU A 11 12.58 -16.22 0.72
N LEU A 12 12.15 -15.69 1.87
CA LEU A 12 10.78 -15.17 2.02
C LEU A 12 10.64 -13.80 2.72
N GLY A 13 11.74 -13.09 3.02
CA GLY A 13 11.65 -11.83 3.76
C GLY A 13 11.35 -10.61 2.89
N GLY A 14 10.09 -10.27 2.61
CA GLY A 14 9.69 -8.92 2.17
C GLY A 14 9.49 -8.75 0.67
N VAL A 15 8.44 -9.34 0.12
CA VAL A 15 7.95 -8.98 -1.22
C VAL A 15 6.88 -7.91 -1.05
N GLU A 16 7.19 -6.68 -1.44
CA GLU A 16 6.25 -5.56 -1.40
C GLU A 16 5.44 -5.49 -2.70
N TRP A 17 4.13 -5.26 -2.59
CA TRP A 17 3.29 -4.99 -3.76
C TRP A 17 2.63 -3.62 -3.66
N VAL A 18 2.32 -3.07 -4.83
CA VAL A 18 1.43 -1.93 -5.00
C VAL A 18 0.37 -2.32 -6.01
N SER A 19 -0.88 -2.46 -5.57
CA SER A 19 -2.02 -2.71 -6.46
C SER A 19 -2.73 -1.39 -6.77
N VAL A 20 -3.04 -1.14 -8.04
CA VAL A 20 -3.75 0.06 -8.51
C VAL A 20 -5.05 -0.40 -9.15
N ALA A 21 -6.19 0.00 -8.60
CA ALA A 21 -7.50 -0.49 -9.05
C ALA A 21 -8.39 0.65 -9.56
N GLY A 22 -8.97 0.47 -10.75
CA GLY A 22 -9.89 1.41 -11.42
C GLY A 22 -11.38 1.21 -11.06
N ARG A 23 -12.27 1.93 -11.75
CA ARG A 23 -13.71 2.20 -11.39
C ARG A 23 -14.65 1.01 -11.13
N ASP A 24 -14.31 -0.20 -11.54
CA ASP A 24 -15.28 -1.29 -11.63
C ASP A 24 -14.96 -2.37 -10.58
N PRO A 25 -15.82 -2.64 -9.58
CA PRO A 25 -15.61 -3.67 -8.56
C PRO A 25 -15.28 -5.07 -9.11
N GLU A 26 -15.84 -5.46 -10.27
CA GLU A 26 -15.52 -6.75 -10.92
C GLU A 26 -14.16 -6.69 -11.60
N LEU A 27 -13.81 -5.54 -12.18
CA LEU A 27 -12.47 -5.26 -12.71
C LEU A 27 -11.42 -5.16 -11.59
N ILE A 28 -11.76 -4.66 -10.41
CA ILE A 28 -10.90 -4.61 -9.22
C ILE A 28 -10.59 -6.04 -8.78
N ALA A 29 -11.60 -6.90 -8.64
CA ALA A 29 -11.41 -8.30 -8.28
C ALA A 29 -10.55 -9.06 -9.32
N ARG A 30 -10.76 -8.80 -10.62
CA ARG A 30 -9.92 -9.37 -11.69
C ARG A 30 -8.50 -8.80 -11.72
N GLN A 31 -8.33 -7.49 -11.62
CA GLN A 31 -7.01 -6.83 -11.58
C GLN A 31 -6.20 -7.28 -10.36
N TRP A 32 -6.85 -7.52 -9.22
CA TRP A 32 -6.19 -8.08 -8.04
C TRP A 32 -5.81 -9.55 -8.21
N ALA A 33 -6.58 -10.33 -8.96
CA ALA A 33 -6.29 -11.73 -9.25
C ALA A 33 -5.25 -11.92 -10.39
N GLU A 34 -5.16 -10.96 -11.32
CA GLU A 34 -4.34 -11.05 -12.54
C GLU A 34 -3.10 -10.14 -12.54
N ALA A 35 -2.92 -9.28 -11.53
CA ALA A 35 -1.74 -8.44 -11.43
C ALA A 35 -0.47 -9.31 -11.42
N PRO A 36 0.41 -9.21 -12.43
CA PRO A 36 1.61 -10.03 -12.47
C PRO A 36 2.49 -9.66 -11.27
N PRO A 37 3.05 -10.64 -10.54
CA PRO A 37 3.96 -10.35 -9.45
C PRO A 37 5.19 -9.63 -10.01
N VAL A 38 5.34 -8.34 -9.67
CA VAL A 38 6.47 -7.51 -10.13
C VAL A 38 7.74 -7.75 -9.28
N ALA A 39 7.74 -8.80 -8.46
CA ALA A 39 8.63 -8.94 -7.31
C ALA A 39 10.07 -9.43 -7.62
N GLY A 40 10.25 -10.26 -8.66
CA GLY A 40 11.52 -10.99 -8.84
C GLY A 40 12.74 -10.10 -9.14
N GLY A 41 12.54 -9.01 -9.90
CA GLY A 41 13.64 -8.13 -10.32
C GLY A 41 14.09 -7.14 -9.24
N VAL A 42 13.17 -6.67 -8.40
CA VAL A 42 13.45 -5.64 -7.39
C VAL A 42 14.21 -6.21 -6.20
N ARG A 43 13.85 -7.41 -5.74
CA ARG A 43 14.56 -8.05 -4.64
C ARG A 43 16.05 -8.22 -4.96
N ALA A 44 16.37 -8.76 -6.13
CA ALA A 44 17.76 -8.95 -6.53
C ALA A 44 18.54 -7.62 -6.64
N ALA A 45 17.88 -6.51 -6.99
CA ALA A 45 18.51 -5.19 -7.03
C ALA A 45 18.78 -4.66 -5.61
N ILE A 46 17.81 -4.80 -4.71
CA ILE A 46 17.95 -4.43 -3.29
C ILE A 46 19.05 -5.25 -2.62
N ASP A 47 19.13 -6.55 -2.88
CA ASP A 47 20.19 -7.43 -2.35
C ASP A 47 21.59 -7.00 -2.82
N ARG A 48 21.69 -6.28 -3.95
CA ARG A 48 22.93 -5.67 -4.45
C ARG A 48 23.17 -4.24 -3.93
N GLY A 49 22.37 -3.78 -2.96
CA GLY A 49 22.49 -2.47 -2.33
C GLY A 49 21.79 -1.33 -3.07
N ALA A 50 20.86 -1.62 -3.99
CA ALA A 50 20.01 -0.58 -4.57
C ALA A 50 19.05 -0.02 -3.52
N ASP A 51 18.72 1.28 -3.64
CA ASP A 51 17.69 1.91 -2.81
C ASP A 51 16.30 1.30 -3.10
N PRO A 52 15.63 0.68 -2.12
CA PRO A 52 14.32 0.06 -2.31
C PRO A 52 13.27 1.01 -2.90
N ALA A 53 13.23 2.26 -2.42
CA ALA A 53 12.26 3.25 -2.88
C ALA A 53 12.48 3.60 -4.36
N ALA A 54 13.73 3.80 -4.79
CA ALA A 54 14.05 4.06 -6.19
C ALA A 54 13.72 2.89 -7.12
N GLU A 55 13.98 1.65 -6.72
CA GLU A 55 13.64 0.47 -7.53
C GLU A 55 12.12 0.27 -7.63
N LEU A 56 11.40 0.46 -6.52
CA LEU A 56 9.94 0.40 -6.52
C LEU A 56 9.33 1.54 -7.35
N ALA A 57 9.90 2.75 -7.34
CA ALA A 57 9.44 3.84 -8.19
C ALA A 57 9.54 3.47 -9.69
N LYS A 58 10.66 2.85 -10.10
CA LYS A 58 10.81 2.36 -11.49
C LYS A 58 9.76 1.32 -11.85
N LEU A 59 9.38 0.44 -10.91
CA LEU A 59 8.30 -0.52 -11.14
C LEU A 59 6.96 0.18 -11.30
N LEU A 60 6.63 1.11 -10.41
CA LEU A 60 5.38 1.89 -10.48
C LEU A 60 5.26 2.63 -11.81
N GLU A 61 6.35 3.24 -12.29
CA GLU A 61 6.39 3.89 -13.60
C GLU A 61 6.10 2.91 -14.73
N ARG A 62 6.77 1.74 -14.74
CA ARG A 62 6.53 0.71 -15.77
C ARG A 62 5.10 0.15 -15.72
N ALA A 63 4.49 0.14 -14.55
CA ALA A 63 3.11 -0.30 -14.34
C ALA A 63 2.07 0.77 -14.72
N GLY A 64 2.48 1.95 -15.20
CA GLY A 64 1.56 3.02 -15.60
C GLY A 64 0.97 3.81 -14.43
N PHE A 65 1.61 3.79 -13.26
CA PHE A 65 1.10 4.49 -12.08
C PHE A 65 1.01 6.01 -12.29
N GLY A 66 1.95 6.59 -13.05
CA GLY A 66 1.92 8.00 -13.40
C GLY A 66 0.67 8.40 -14.20
N GLU A 67 0.27 7.57 -15.17
CA GLU A 67 -0.95 7.75 -15.96
C GLU A 67 -2.20 7.65 -15.07
N ALA A 68 -2.25 6.67 -14.16
CA ALA A 68 -3.35 6.53 -13.21
C ALA A 68 -3.49 7.75 -12.29
N LEU A 69 -2.37 8.33 -11.83
CA LEU A 69 -2.37 9.56 -11.04
C LEU A 69 -2.89 10.77 -11.83
N ARG A 70 -2.53 10.89 -13.11
CA ARG A 70 -3.04 11.98 -13.98
C ARG A 70 -4.53 11.82 -14.24
N GLU A 71 -4.99 10.60 -14.46
CA GLU A 71 -6.42 10.31 -14.62
C GLU A 71 -7.18 10.69 -13.34
N ALA A 72 -6.74 10.22 -12.17
CA ALA A 72 -7.38 10.57 -10.90
C ALA A 72 -7.46 12.09 -10.69
N ALA A 73 -6.38 12.82 -11.00
CA ALA A 73 -6.37 14.28 -10.95
C ALA A 73 -7.37 14.92 -11.92
N ALA A 74 -7.44 14.44 -13.18
CA ALA A 74 -8.37 14.94 -14.18
C ALA A 74 -9.85 14.76 -13.77
N TRP A 75 -10.15 13.71 -13.00
CA TRP A 75 -11.49 13.45 -12.48
C TRP A 75 -11.77 14.08 -11.10
N GLY A 76 -10.79 14.78 -10.52
CA GLY A 76 -10.93 15.38 -9.18
C GLY A 76 -11.07 14.33 -8.07
N TRP A 77 -10.52 13.14 -8.28
CA TRP A 77 -10.67 12.02 -7.38
C TRP A 77 -9.64 11.98 -6.26
N PRO A 78 -10.01 11.46 -5.07
CA PRO A 78 -9.03 11.14 -4.05
C PRO A 78 -8.14 9.96 -4.44
N VAL A 79 -6.93 9.95 -3.90
CA VAL A 79 -6.01 8.81 -3.96
C VAL A 79 -5.92 8.21 -2.56
N THR A 80 -6.55 7.05 -2.35
CA THR A 80 -6.53 6.34 -1.06
C THR A 80 -5.42 5.30 -1.06
N VAL A 81 -4.43 5.49 -0.18
CA VAL A 81 -3.35 4.53 0.07
C VAL A 81 -3.72 3.71 1.30
N ALA A 82 -4.03 2.43 1.11
CA ALA A 82 -4.22 1.46 2.18
C ALA A 82 -2.89 0.78 2.50
N VAL A 83 -2.48 0.82 3.77
CA VAL A 83 -1.23 0.22 4.26
C VAL A 83 -1.53 -0.77 5.37
N ASN A 84 -0.69 -1.78 5.55
CA ASN A 84 -0.79 -2.66 6.71
C ASN A 84 -0.60 -1.92 8.04
N ASP A 85 -1.14 -2.49 9.12
CA ASP A 85 -0.92 -2.01 10.49
C ASP A 85 0.46 -2.40 11.06
N ALA A 86 0.67 -2.15 12.35
CA ALA A 86 1.92 -2.43 13.04
C ALA A 86 2.24 -3.93 13.17
N HIS A 87 1.29 -4.83 12.89
CA HIS A 87 1.44 -6.28 13.03
C HIS A 87 1.94 -6.96 11.75
N ARG A 88 2.40 -6.18 10.77
CA ARG A 88 2.98 -6.66 9.51
C ARG A 88 4.35 -6.03 9.29
N LEU A 89 5.25 -6.83 8.71
CA LEU A 89 6.60 -6.41 8.37
C LEU A 89 6.66 -5.93 6.91
N THR A 90 5.91 -4.85 6.62
CA THR A 90 5.95 -4.18 5.31
C THR A 90 6.85 -2.95 5.41
N ASP A 91 7.76 -2.71 4.46
CA ASP A 91 8.54 -1.47 4.37
C ASP A 91 7.69 -0.36 3.71
N THR A 92 6.58 -0.05 4.40
CA THR A 92 5.61 0.97 4.00
C THR A 92 6.29 2.31 3.75
N ARG A 93 7.39 2.62 4.45
CA ARG A 93 8.12 3.86 4.24
C ARG A 93 8.76 3.91 2.85
N ALA A 94 9.45 2.85 2.43
CA ALA A 94 10.01 2.77 1.09
C ALA A 94 8.91 2.83 0.02
N ALA A 95 7.79 2.14 0.24
CA ALA A 95 6.63 2.18 -0.65
C ALA A 95 6.03 3.58 -0.81
N LEU A 96 5.86 4.32 0.29
CA LEU A 96 5.41 5.71 0.25
C LEU A 96 6.42 6.61 -0.47
N GLY A 97 7.71 6.41 -0.24
CA GLY A 97 8.76 7.15 -0.95
C GLY A 97 8.72 6.94 -2.46
N ALA A 98 8.55 5.70 -2.90
CA ALA A 98 8.40 5.36 -4.31
C ALA A 98 7.16 6.00 -4.93
N LEU A 99 6.01 5.90 -4.25
CA LEU A 99 4.74 6.47 -4.69
C LEU A 99 4.84 7.99 -4.87
N PHE A 100 5.39 8.69 -3.88
CA PHE A 100 5.51 10.15 -3.93
C PHE A 100 6.58 10.62 -4.92
N ALA A 101 7.65 9.86 -5.15
CA ALA A 101 8.62 10.14 -6.20
C ALA A 101 7.96 10.13 -7.59
N VAL A 102 7.10 9.14 -7.87
CA VAL A 102 6.34 9.10 -9.14
C VAL A 102 5.33 10.24 -9.20
N ALA A 103 4.61 10.52 -8.11
CA ALA A 103 3.65 11.62 -8.06
C ALA A 103 4.28 12.98 -8.34
N GLU A 104 5.45 13.25 -7.76
CA GLU A 104 6.24 14.47 -8.01
C GLU A 104 6.67 14.58 -9.46
N LYS A 105 7.20 13.49 -10.03
CA LYS A 105 7.64 13.45 -11.43
C LYS A 105 6.53 13.77 -12.43
N VAL A 106 5.29 13.36 -12.15
CA VAL A 106 4.13 13.65 -13.01
C VAL A 106 3.38 14.91 -12.62
N GLY A 107 3.84 15.64 -11.61
CA GLY A 107 3.20 16.87 -11.13
C GLY A 107 1.84 16.66 -10.47
N SER A 108 1.57 15.46 -9.93
CA SER A 108 0.30 15.16 -9.26
C SER A 108 0.35 15.56 -7.78
N SER A 109 -0.56 16.45 -7.39
CA SER A 109 -0.77 16.91 -6.01
C SER A 109 -2.18 16.55 -5.49
N GLY A 110 -2.86 15.58 -6.13
CA GLY A 110 -4.21 15.17 -5.78
C GLY A 110 -4.37 14.82 -4.28
N PRO A 111 -5.58 14.88 -3.72
CA PRO A 111 -5.77 14.68 -2.29
C PRO A 111 -5.49 13.22 -1.91
N PHE A 112 -4.29 12.98 -1.37
CA PHE A 112 -3.90 11.67 -0.84
C PHE A 112 -4.53 11.45 0.54
N ARG A 113 -5.07 10.25 0.75
CA ARG A 113 -5.58 9.78 2.04
C ARG A 113 -4.83 8.52 2.43
N LEU A 114 -4.52 8.36 3.72
CA LEU A 114 -3.90 7.14 4.23
C LEU A 114 -4.91 6.36 5.07
N LEU A 115 -5.12 5.09 4.72
CA LEU A 115 -5.92 4.15 5.49
C LEU A 115 -5.00 3.05 6.05
N VAL A 116 -4.90 2.94 7.37
CA VAL A 116 -4.22 1.80 8.00
C VAL A 116 -5.21 0.64 8.12
N ALA A 117 -4.93 -0.46 7.42
CA ALA A 117 -5.75 -1.66 7.34
C ALA A 117 -5.49 -2.59 8.53
N ALA A 118 -6.10 -2.28 9.68
CA ALA A 118 -5.95 -3.08 10.90
C ALA A 118 -6.80 -4.37 10.93
N GLY A 119 -7.74 -4.54 9.99
CA GLY A 119 -8.66 -5.69 10.00
C GLY A 119 -9.42 -5.77 11.33
N SER A 120 -9.29 -6.90 12.04
CA SER A 120 -9.86 -7.13 13.37
C SER A 120 -8.96 -6.67 14.53
N HIS A 121 -7.74 -6.19 14.27
CA HIS A 121 -6.84 -5.74 15.31
C HIS A 121 -7.31 -4.41 15.91
N ARG A 122 -7.09 -4.27 17.22
CA ARG A 122 -7.38 -3.04 17.95
C ARG A 122 -6.06 -2.39 18.38
N ALA A 123 -5.72 -1.26 17.77
CA ALA A 123 -4.55 -0.48 18.14
C ALA A 123 -4.93 0.68 19.06
N GLY A 124 -4.24 0.80 20.20
CA GLY A 124 -4.39 1.93 21.12
C GLY A 124 -3.72 3.21 20.59
N ALA A 125 -4.05 4.37 21.17
CA ALA A 125 -3.55 5.65 20.67
C ALA A 125 -2.01 5.76 20.63
N SER A 126 -1.31 5.11 21.57
CA SER A 126 0.16 5.09 21.59
C SER A 126 0.76 4.28 20.44
N GLU A 127 0.18 3.10 20.18
CA GLU A 127 0.59 2.23 19.08
C GLU A 127 0.34 2.90 17.73
N ARG A 128 -0.86 3.49 17.55
CA ARG A 128 -1.20 4.22 16.33
C ARG A 128 -0.20 5.33 16.01
N ARG A 129 0.15 6.14 17.03
CA ARG A 129 1.16 7.20 16.89
C ARG A 129 2.54 6.64 16.54
N ALA A 130 2.97 5.57 17.21
CA ALA A 130 4.27 4.97 16.95
C ALA A 130 4.37 4.41 15.51
N HIS A 131 3.31 3.74 15.05
CA HIS A 131 3.22 3.21 13.69
C HIS A 131 3.17 4.34 12.65
N GLU A 132 2.32 5.35 12.85
CA GLU A 132 2.28 6.52 11.96
C GLU A 132 3.64 7.22 11.91
N GLN A 133 4.31 7.40 13.05
CA GLN A 133 5.64 8.00 13.09
C GLN A 133 6.68 7.15 12.34
N SER A 134 6.59 5.82 12.41
CA SER A 134 7.53 4.94 11.73
C SER A 134 7.34 4.97 10.21
N ILE A 135 6.11 4.99 9.70
CA ILE A 135 5.88 4.91 8.24
C ILE A 135 5.82 6.28 7.56
N LEU A 136 5.38 7.34 8.25
CA LEU A 136 5.11 8.65 7.64
C LEU A 136 6.25 9.66 7.69
N ALA A 137 7.40 9.34 8.29
CA ALA A 137 8.48 10.31 8.54
C ALA A 137 8.89 11.06 7.24
N GLY A 138 8.42 12.31 7.09
CA GLY A 138 8.61 13.16 5.90
C GLY A 138 7.40 13.27 4.97
N TYR A 139 6.48 12.31 5.00
CA TYR A 139 5.31 12.23 4.11
C TYR A 139 3.99 12.62 4.75
N ARG A 140 3.91 12.78 6.08
CA ARG A 140 2.63 13.06 6.76
C ARG A 140 1.87 14.25 6.15
N ALA A 141 2.57 15.33 5.80
CA ALA A 141 1.96 16.52 5.21
C ALA A 141 1.39 16.31 3.79
N ARG A 142 1.70 15.19 3.14
CA ARG A 142 1.16 14.82 1.83
C ARG A 142 -0.24 14.25 1.92
N PHE A 143 -0.65 13.77 3.09
CA PHE A 143 -1.98 13.21 3.31
C PHE A 143 -2.92 14.26 3.89
N CYS A 144 -4.06 14.47 3.24
CA CYS A 144 -5.10 15.37 3.76
C CYS A 144 -5.89 14.73 4.90
N GLU A 145 -5.94 13.41 4.96
CA GLU A 145 -6.56 12.67 6.05
C GLU A 145 -5.86 11.33 6.26
N ILE A 146 -5.75 10.92 7.53
CA ILE A 146 -5.20 9.63 7.95
C ILE A 146 -6.20 8.96 8.88
N ARG A 147 -6.57 7.72 8.56
CA ARG A 147 -7.54 6.91 9.32
C ARG A 147 -6.98 5.53 9.58
N TRP A 148 -7.44 4.94 10.68
CA TRP A 148 -7.30 3.53 10.97
C TRP A 148 -8.63 2.86 10.68
N HIS A 149 -8.61 1.75 9.95
CA HIS A 149 -9.80 0.94 9.77
C HIS A 149 -10.20 0.30 11.11
N GLU A 150 -11.46 0.48 11.48
CA GLU A 150 -12.07 -0.18 12.63
C GLU A 150 -13.28 -0.97 12.13
N CYS A 151 -13.17 -2.30 12.07
CA CYS A 151 -14.22 -3.16 11.53
C CYS A 151 -15.51 -3.18 12.37
N GLU A 152 -15.46 -2.69 13.60
CA GLU A 152 -16.62 -2.57 14.49
C GLU A 152 -17.31 -1.20 14.37
N ASP A 153 -16.67 -0.20 13.76
CA ASP A 153 -17.25 1.13 13.59
C ASP A 153 -18.08 1.21 12.30
N ALA A 154 -19.34 0.80 12.41
CA ALA A 154 -20.30 0.83 11.31
C ALA A 154 -20.47 2.23 10.68
N SER A 155 -20.12 3.31 11.40
CA SER A 155 -20.22 4.67 10.86
C SER A 155 -19.18 4.97 9.79
N TRP A 156 -18.16 4.13 9.61
CA TRP A 156 -17.13 4.23 8.57
C TRP A 156 -17.19 3.11 7.54
N LEU A 157 -18.15 2.20 7.67
CA LEU A 157 -18.34 1.10 6.73
C LEU A 157 -19.34 1.48 5.63
N ALA A 158 -19.17 0.86 4.48
CA ALA A 158 -20.09 0.88 3.36
C ALA A 158 -20.27 -0.54 2.83
N GLU A 159 -21.51 -0.91 2.52
CA GLU A 159 -21.84 -2.20 1.94
C GLU A 159 -21.41 -2.24 0.46
N VAL A 160 -20.68 -3.28 0.09
CA VAL A 160 -20.23 -3.59 -1.28
C VAL A 160 -20.52 -5.06 -1.54
N GLY A 161 -21.69 -5.33 -2.11
CA GLY A 161 -22.17 -6.71 -2.29
C GLY A 161 -22.40 -7.40 -0.94
N PRO A 162 -21.81 -8.59 -0.69
CA PRO A 162 -21.94 -9.30 0.58
C PRO A 162 -20.95 -8.85 1.66
N ALA A 163 -20.12 -7.84 1.39
CA ALA A 163 -19.05 -7.40 2.28
C ALA A 163 -19.22 -5.95 2.71
N ALA A 164 -18.78 -5.63 3.92
CA ALA A 164 -18.65 -4.26 4.41
C ALA A 164 -17.17 -3.84 4.37
N VAL A 165 -16.88 -2.69 3.73
CA VAL A 165 -15.52 -2.14 3.62
C VAL A 165 -15.47 -0.72 4.15
N HIS A 166 -14.27 -0.20 4.45
CA HIS A 166 -14.11 1.21 4.79
C HIS A 166 -14.64 2.08 3.64
N ARG A 167 -15.44 3.12 3.94
CA ARG A 167 -16.14 3.92 2.92
C ARG A 167 -15.25 4.56 1.85
N TRP A 168 -14.00 4.90 2.19
CA TRP A 168 -13.03 5.40 1.20
C TRP A 168 -12.66 4.37 0.13
N LEU A 169 -12.86 3.09 0.40
CA LEU A 169 -12.67 2.01 -0.57
C LEU A 169 -13.95 1.76 -1.39
N ALA A 170 -15.10 2.33 -1.02
CA ALA A 170 -16.35 2.21 -1.75
C ALA A 170 -16.65 3.42 -2.66
N GLU A 171 -16.15 4.61 -2.34
CA GLU A 171 -16.39 5.84 -3.10
C GLU A 171 -15.56 5.95 -4.40
N PRO A 172 -15.95 6.74 -5.41
CA PRO A 172 -15.11 7.00 -6.58
C PRO A 172 -13.72 7.53 -6.20
N GLY A 173 -12.66 6.92 -6.75
CA GLY A 173 -11.29 7.24 -6.35
C GLY A 173 -10.24 6.29 -6.91
N LEU A 174 -8.97 6.69 -6.84
CA LEU A 174 -7.84 5.79 -7.06
C LEU A 174 -7.51 5.09 -5.74
N ARG A 175 -7.41 3.75 -5.76
CA ARG A 175 -7.09 2.94 -4.58
C ARG A 175 -5.75 2.27 -4.77
N ILE A 176 -4.93 2.35 -3.74
CA ILE A 176 -3.57 1.81 -3.73
C ILE A 176 -3.42 0.94 -2.50
N GLY A 177 -3.18 -0.36 -2.69
CA GLY A 177 -2.88 -1.28 -1.58
C GLY A 177 -1.37 -1.50 -1.47
N VAL A 178 -0.80 -1.27 -0.29
CA VAL A 178 0.61 -1.50 0.06
C VAL A 178 0.69 -2.58 1.14
N GLY A 179 1.35 -3.69 0.83
CA GLY A 179 1.48 -4.82 1.74
C GLY A 179 2.62 -5.76 1.35
N SER A 180 2.77 -6.85 2.10
CA SER A 180 3.75 -7.91 1.87
C SER A 180 3.11 -9.25 1.43
N LEU A 181 3.77 -9.99 0.51
CA LEU A 181 3.47 -11.41 0.21
C LEU A 181 4.21 -12.32 1.18
N GLU A 182 3.44 -13.03 1.98
CA GLU A 182 3.93 -14.02 2.94
C GLU A 182 2.99 -15.23 2.93
N PRO A 183 3.51 -16.47 3.09
CA PRO A 183 2.64 -17.63 3.32
C PRO A 183 1.75 -17.40 4.56
N HIS A 184 0.45 -17.61 4.40
CA HIS A 184 -0.53 -17.45 5.48
C HIS A 184 -1.21 -18.79 5.74
N TYR A 185 -1.17 -19.26 6.98
CA TYR A 185 -1.95 -20.44 7.41
C TYR A 185 -3.41 -20.03 7.62
N PHE A 186 -4.36 -20.87 7.20
CA PHE A 186 -5.80 -20.65 7.38
C PHE A 186 -6.41 -21.84 8.14
#